data_AF-V9XPL7-F1
#
_entry.id   AF-V9XPL7-F1
#
_cell.length_a   1.000
_cell.length_b   1.000
_cell.length_c   1.000
_cell.angle_alpha   90.00
_cell.angle_beta   90.00
_cell.angle_gamma   90.00
#
_symmetry.space_group_name_H-M   'P 1'
#
loop_
_entity.id
_entity.type
_entity.pdbx_description
1 polymer ?
#
loop_
_entity_poly.entity_id
_entity_poly.type
_entity_poly.pdbx_seq_one_letter_code
_entity_poly.pdbx_strand_id
1 'polypeptide(L)'
;MVERVPALRAVVGLDEATGKRRGHIGSVCDLLVEAGIDTTRWTGADIAQVLNHDGAARGWMWPAAETMTSPLRLLAFRLSQLDWSSPSLTERKIHGRELAGECPAEAAYRLVKAHRRTRATVSAKLAPPASDEHRRAIREKLTADLAAKKAARALASVRVG
;
A
#
# COMPACT_ATOMS: atom_id res chain seq x y z
N MET A 1 8.93 0.52 0.77
CA MET A 1 8.80 1.60 -0.23
C MET A 1 8.81 1.06 -1.65
N VAL A 2 9.81 0.24 -2.02
CA VAL A 2 9.95 -0.35 -3.37
C VAL A 2 8.71 -1.12 -3.84
N GLU A 3 8.08 -1.94 -2.99
CA GLU A 3 6.84 -2.67 -3.36
C GLU A 3 5.63 -1.78 -3.64
N ARG A 4 5.63 -0.53 -3.16
CA ARG A 4 4.49 0.39 -3.23
C ARG A 4 4.60 1.41 -4.37
N VAL A 5 5.79 1.51 -4.97
CA VAL A 5 6.08 2.33 -6.15
C VAL A 5 6.54 1.37 -7.25
N PRO A 6 5.62 0.85 -8.10
CA PRO A 6 5.90 -0.26 -9.01
C PRO A 6 7.11 -0.03 -9.91
N ALA A 7 7.32 1.22 -10.32
CA ALA A 7 8.48 1.70 -11.05
C ALA A 7 9.82 1.27 -10.41
N LEU A 8 9.97 1.36 -9.09
CA LEU A 8 11.25 1.09 -8.42
C LEU A 8 11.56 -0.41 -8.26
N ARG A 9 10.58 -1.30 -8.49
CA ARG A 9 10.70 -2.74 -8.23
C ARG A 9 11.84 -3.40 -9.00
N ALA A 10 12.05 -3.02 -10.25
CA ALA A 10 13.05 -3.63 -11.12
C ALA A 10 14.41 -2.92 -11.11
N VAL A 11 14.52 -1.80 -10.38
CA VAL A 11 15.68 -0.89 -10.46
C VAL A 11 16.40 -0.70 -9.13
N VAL A 12 15.81 -1.16 -8.03
CA VAL A 12 16.43 -1.12 -6.71
C VAL A 12 16.66 -2.53 -6.20
N GLY A 13 17.92 -2.92 -5.99
CA GLY A 13 18.31 -4.22 -5.46
C GLY A 13 19.26 -5.01 -6.35
N LEU A 14 19.30 -6.32 -6.17
CA LEU A 14 20.03 -7.22 -7.06
C LEU A 14 19.13 -7.58 -8.23
N ASP A 15 19.63 -7.40 -9.44
CA ASP A 15 19.01 -7.97 -10.63
C ASP A 15 19.20 -9.48 -10.60
N GLU A 16 18.13 -10.23 -10.35
CA GLU A 16 18.22 -11.70 -10.25
C GLU A 16 18.61 -12.38 -11.57
N ALA A 17 18.43 -11.70 -12.72
CA ALA A 17 18.81 -12.24 -14.02
C ALA A 17 20.27 -11.94 -14.40
N THR A 18 20.87 -10.87 -13.86
CA THR A 18 22.25 -10.47 -14.22
C THR A 18 23.23 -10.47 -13.05
N GLY A 19 22.76 -10.68 -11.81
CA GLY A 19 23.55 -10.61 -10.58
C GLY A 19 24.08 -9.22 -10.23
N LYS A 20 23.79 -8.19 -11.05
CA LYS A 20 24.29 -6.83 -10.85
C LYS A 20 23.40 -6.06 -9.89
N ARG A 21 24.01 -5.24 -9.02
CA ARG A 21 23.28 -4.27 -8.20
C ARG A 21 22.74 -3.17 -9.11
N ARG A 22 21.44 -3.19 -9.41
CA ARG A 22 20.73 -2.04 -10.00
C ARG A 22 20.33 -1.15 -8.84
N GLY A 23 20.85 0.08 -8.77
CA GLY A 23 20.50 1.11 -7.78
C GLY A 23 20.39 0.60 -6.32
N HIS A 24 21.37 0.88 -5.48
CA HIS A 24 21.28 0.40 -4.09
C HIS A 24 20.06 0.99 -3.38
N ILE A 25 19.40 0.20 -2.53
CA ILE A 25 18.30 0.69 -1.68
C ILE A 25 18.70 1.92 -0.86
N GLY A 26 19.99 2.02 -0.51
CA GLY A 26 20.59 3.20 0.13
C GLY A 26 20.36 4.49 -0.65
N SER A 27 20.40 4.47 -1.99
CA SER A 27 20.18 5.67 -2.80
C SER A 27 18.76 6.23 -2.67
N VAL A 28 17.77 5.39 -2.33
CA VAL A 28 16.42 5.89 -2.01
C VAL A 28 16.43 6.57 -0.64
N CYS A 29 17.13 6.01 0.35
CA CYS A 29 17.28 6.63 1.66
C CYS A 29 18.00 7.99 1.55
N ASP A 30 19.06 8.07 0.75
CA ASP A 30 19.80 9.30 0.51
C ASP A 30 18.88 10.39 -0.08
N LEU A 31 18.05 10.04 -1.06
CA LEU A 31 17.05 10.96 -1.62
C LEU A 31 16.00 11.44 -0.61
N LEU A 32 15.58 10.58 0.31
CA LEU A 32 14.64 10.98 1.36
C LEU A 32 15.28 11.98 2.34
N VAL A 33 16.54 11.74 2.70
CA VAL A 33 17.32 12.65 3.55
C VAL A 33 17.57 13.98 2.83
N GLU A 34 17.95 13.95 1.55
CA GLU A 34 18.17 15.14 0.72
C GLU A 34 16.89 15.96 0.55
N ALA A 35 15.73 15.30 0.44
CA ALA A 35 14.43 15.96 0.40
C ALA A 35 13.98 16.53 1.76
N GLY A 36 14.78 16.38 2.83
CA GLY A 36 14.48 16.87 4.17
C GLY A 36 13.33 16.13 4.86
N ILE A 37 13.05 14.89 4.46
CA ILE A 37 11.93 14.12 4.99
C ILE A 37 12.35 13.48 6.31
N ASP A 38 11.67 13.87 7.38
CA ASP A 38 11.81 13.20 8.68
C ASP A 38 11.15 11.81 8.62
N THR A 39 11.98 10.78 8.44
CA THR A 39 11.55 9.38 8.32
C THR A 39 11.06 8.78 9.64
N THR A 40 11.21 9.48 10.78
CA THR A 40 10.59 9.09 12.05
C THR A 40 9.11 9.46 12.10
N ARG A 41 8.72 10.54 11.41
CA ARG A 41 7.34 11.01 11.28
C ARG A 41 6.64 10.46 10.04
N TRP A 42 7.37 10.40 8.93
CA TRP A 42 6.89 9.94 7.64
C TRP A 42 7.29 8.50 7.39
N THR A 43 6.34 7.58 7.55
CA THR A 43 6.60 6.18 7.22
C THR A 43 6.74 6.00 5.72
N GLY A 44 7.49 4.99 5.28
CA GLY A 44 7.60 4.67 3.85
C GLY A 44 6.26 4.33 3.18
N ALA A 45 5.24 3.95 3.96
CA ALA A 45 3.88 3.75 3.47
C ALA A 45 3.16 5.09 3.24
N ASP A 46 3.31 6.04 4.16
CA ASP A 46 2.74 7.39 4.02
C ASP A 46 3.34 8.12 2.82
N ILE A 47 4.67 8.06 2.67
CA ILE A 47 5.40 8.66 1.54
C ILE A 47 4.87 8.10 0.23
N ALA A 48 4.77 6.77 0.09
CA ALA A 48 4.24 6.15 -1.12
C ALA A 48 2.78 6.52 -1.38
N GLN A 49 1.95 6.61 -0.33
CA GLN A 49 0.55 6.97 -0.45
C GLN A 49 0.37 8.42 -0.92
N VAL A 50 1.15 9.37 -0.37
CA VAL A 50 1.11 10.78 -0.79
C VAL A 50 1.59 10.91 -2.23
N LEU A 51 2.70 10.25 -2.60
CA LEU A 51 3.20 10.26 -3.98
C LEU A 51 2.18 9.70 -4.98
N ASN A 52 1.46 8.63 -4.61
CA ASN A 52 0.42 8.06 -5.46
C ASN A 52 -0.80 8.98 -5.56
N HIS A 53 -1.20 9.59 -4.45
CA HIS A 53 -2.33 10.52 -4.42
C HIS A 53 -2.05 11.78 -5.24
N ASP A 54 -0.88 12.38 -5.09
CA ASP A 54 -0.46 13.53 -5.89
C ASP A 54 -0.39 13.19 -7.38
N GLY A 55 0.10 11.99 -7.71
CA GLY A 55 0.12 11.51 -9.10
C GLY A 55 -1.29 11.44 -9.67
N ALA A 56 -2.20 10.77 -8.96
CA ALA A 56 -3.60 10.66 -9.35
C ALA A 56 -4.28 12.05 -9.47
N ALA A 57 -4.04 12.96 -8.53
CA ALA A 57 -4.60 14.32 -8.55
C ALA A 57 -4.12 15.14 -9.76
N ARG A 58 -2.89 14.91 -10.22
CA ARG A 58 -2.31 15.54 -11.41
C ARG A 58 -2.59 14.78 -12.72
N GLY A 59 -3.29 13.64 -12.66
CA GLY A 59 -3.51 12.76 -13.81
C GLY A 59 -2.25 12.02 -14.28
N TRP A 60 -1.21 11.93 -13.44
CA TRP A 60 0.02 11.22 -13.74
C TRP A 60 -0.05 9.77 -13.26
N MET A 61 0.47 8.88 -14.09
CA MET A 61 0.69 7.47 -13.73
C MET A 61 2.19 7.21 -13.62
N TRP A 62 2.55 6.23 -12.79
CA TRP A 62 3.93 5.75 -12.78
C TRP A 62 4.26 5.09 -14.13
N PRO A 63 5.41 5.42 -14.75
CA PRO A 63 5.86 4.72 -15.94
C PRO A 63 6.04 3.22 -15.68
N ALA A 64 5.89 2.42 -16.73
CA ALA A 64 6.25 1.01 -16.68
C ALA A 64 7.75 0.87 -16.39
N ALA A 65 8.13 -0.18 -15.67
CA ALA A 65 9.53 -0.41 -15.29
C ALA A 65 10.46 -0.53 -16.50
N GLU A 66 9.94 -1.06 -17.62
CA GLU A 66 10.65 -1.26 -18.88
C GLU A 66 10.94 0.04 -19.66
N THR A 67 10.10 1.06 -19.51
CA THR A 67 10.25 2.35 -20.22
C THR A 67 10.96 3.41 -19.37
N MET A 68 11.33 3.07 -18.14
CA MET A 68 11.84 4.03 -17.18
C MET A 68 13.37 4.02 -17.09
N THR A 69 13.99 5.02 -17.71
CA THR A 69 15.46 5.13 -17.81
C THR A 69 16.12 5.71 -16.56
N SER A 70 15.40 6.51 -15.76
CA SER A 70 15.99 7.23 -14.60
C SER A 70 15.05 7.31 -13.40
N PRO A 71 14.81 6.18 -12.71
CA PRO A 71 13.86 6.10 -11.59
C PRO A 71 14.22 6.98 -10.41
N LEU A 72 15.50 7.03 -10.02
CA LEU A 72 15.94 7.85 -8.89
C LEU A 72 15.73 9.34 -9.17
N ARG A 73 15.97 9.78 -10.41
CA ARG A 73 15.72 11.17 -10.84
C ARG A 73 14.24 11.49 -10.87
N LEU A 74 13.41 10.57 -11.35
CA LEU A 74 11.95 10.72 -11.28
C LEU A 74 11.48 10.80 -9.83
N LEU A 75 11.99 9.93 -8.95
CA LEU A 75 11.65 9.96 -7.53
C LEU A 75 12.06 11.29 -6.89
N ALA A 76 13.30 11.74 -7.09
CA ALA A 76 13.79 13.03 -6.59
C ALA A 76 12.89 14.18 -7.03
N PHE A 77 12.54 14.23 -8.31
CA PHE A 77 11.59 15.20 -8.85
C PHE A 77 10.21 15.09 -8.18
N ARG A 78 9.67 13.89 -7.97
CA ARG A 78 8.36 13.74 -7.33
C ARG A 78 8.38 14.16 -5.85
N LEU A 79 9.48 13.88 -5.15
CA LEU A 79 9.67 14.30 -3.76
C LEU A 79 9.77 15.82 -3.63
N SER A 80 10.44 16.51 -4.56
CA SER A 80 10.59 17.97 -4.51
C SER A 80 9.30 18.76 -4.75
N GLN A 81 8.27 18.12 -5.32
CA GLN A 81 6.99 18.77 -5.62
C GLN A 81 6.01 18.79 -4.44
N LEU A 82 6.36 18.15 -3.33
CA LEU A 82 5.48 17.94 -2.19
C LEU A 82 5.97 18.68 -0.95
N ASP A 83 5.03 19.18 -0.16
CA ASP A 83 5.33 19.69 1.17
C ASP A 83 5.34 18.55 2.20
N TRP A 84 6.49 18.34 2.82
CA TRP A 84 6.72 17.33 3.85
C TRP A 84 6.69 17.89 5.28
N SER A 85 6.55 19.21 5.45
CA SER A 85 6.45 19.86 6.76
C SER A 85 5.11 19.59 7.43
N SER A 86 4.06 19.43 6.62
CA SER A 86 2.72 19.05 7.05
C SER A 86 2.70 17.75 7.88
N PRO A 87 1.73 17.55 8.78
CA PRO A 87 1.57 16.29 9.51
C PRO A 87 1.44 15.09 8.57
N SER A 88 2.11 13.98 8.89
CA SER A 88 2.09 12.75 8.10
C SER A 88 0.69 12.10 8.12
N LEU A 89 0.39 11.25 7.14
CA LEU A 89 -0.91 10.57 7.11
C LEU A 89 -1.13 9.67 8.33
N THR A 90 -0.06 9.09 8.88
CA THR A 90 -0.12 8.32 10.12
C THR A 90 -0.42 9.23 11.31
N GLU A 91 0.27 10.36 11.44
CA GLU A 91 -0.01 11.36 12.48
C GLU A 91 -1.47 11.83 12.42
N ARG A 92 -1.98 12.14 11.22
CA ARG A 92 -3.38 12.55 11.01
C ARG A 92 -4.39 11.47 11.43
N LYS A 93 -4.10 10.19 11.19
CA LYS A 93 -4.99 9.07 11.57
C LYS A 93 -5.01 8.81 13.08
N ILE A 94 -3.92 9.15 13.76
CA ILE A 94 -3.71 8.90 15.18
C ILE A 94 -4.15 10.10 16.00
N HIS A 95 -4.14 11.30 15.44
CA HIS A 95 -4.58 12.51 16.10
C HIS A 95 -5.90 12.31 16.85
N GLY A 96 -5.90 12.62 18.16
CA GLY A 96 -7.04 12.42 19.06
C GLY A 96 -7.21 10.99 19.61
N ARG A 97 -6.32 10.05 19.26
CA ARG A 97 -6.30 8.66 19.77
C ARG A 97 -5.06 8.36 20.62
N GLU A 98 -4.23 9.36 20.85
CA GLU A 98 -3.00 9.31 21.64
C GLU A 98 -3.35 9.27 23.13
N LEU A 99 -2.56 8.51 23.90
CA LEU A 99 -2.62 8.58 25.37
C LEU A 99 -1.83 9.81 25.86
N ALA A 100 -2.13 10.26 27.09
CA ALA A 100 -1.43 11.40 27.67
C ALA A 100 0.09 11.15 27.76
N GLY A 101 0.89 12.03 27.13
CA GLY A 101 2.34 11.93 27.08
C GLY A 101 2.91 10.92 26.06
N GLU A 102 2.05 10.31 25.24
CA GLU A 102 2.47 9.38 24.18
C GLU A 102 2.95 10.18 22.96
N CYS A 103 4.12 9.84 22.39
CA CYS A 103 4.54 10.42 21.13
C CYS A 103 3.81 9.75 19.95
N PRO A 104 3.71 10.40 18.77
CA PRO A 104 2.98 9.85 17.63
C PRO A 104 3.49 8.47 17.19
N ALA A 105 4.80 8.21 17.30
CA ALA A 105 5.40 6.93 16.95
C ALA A 105 4.96 5.80 17.89
N GLU A 106 4.89 6.06 19.20
CA GLU A 106 4.39 5.10 20.20
C GLU A 106 2.90 4.82 20.02
N ALA A 107 2.11 5.87 19.78
CA ALA A 107 0.69 5.74 19.49
C ALA A 107 0.44 4.93 18.21
N ALA A 108 1.24 5.15 17.16
CA ALA A 108 1.20 4.38 15.92
C ALA A 108 1.48 2.90 16.19
N TYR A 109 2.56 2.61 16.93
CA TYR A 109 2.95 1.25 17.27
C TYR A 109 1.88 0.53 18.09
N ARG A 110 1.33 1.19 19.11
CA ARG A 110 0.24 0.66 19.95
C ARG A 110 -1.00 0.33 19.13
N LEU A 111 -1.43 1.24 18.25
CA LEU A 111 -2.60 1.05 17.41
C LEU A 111 -2.39 -0.08 16.39
N VAL A 112 -1.21 -0.18 15.77
CA VAL A 112 -0.86 -1.30 14.87
C VAL A 112 -0.85 -2.63 15.63
N LYS A 113 -0.27 -2.66 16.83
CA LYS A 113 -0.24 -3.85 17.69
C LYS A 113 -1.66 -4.28 18.10
N ALA A 114 -2.51 -3.33 18.50
CA ALA A 114 -3.91 -3.59 18.80
C ALA A 114 -4.65 -4.14 17.58
N HIS A 115 -4.46 -3.52 16.41
CA HIS A 115 -5.08 -3.96 15.16
C HIS A 115 -4.64 -5.39 14.78
N ARG A 116 -3.36 -5.72 14.91
CA ARG A 116 -2.86 -7.10 14.67
C ARG A 116 -3.51 -8.10 15.62
N ARG A 117 -3.68 -7.77 16.89
CA ARG A 117 -4.39 -8.62 17.88
C ARG A 117 -5.87 -8.80 17.51
N THR A 118 -6.56 -7.73 17.14
CA THR A 118 -7.96 -7.82 16.67
C THR A 118 -8.05 -8.67 15.40
N ARG A 119 -7.13 -8.51 14.45
CA ARG A 119 -7.08 -9.35 13.25
C ARG A 119 -6.81 -10.82 13.58
N ALA A 120 -5.88 -11.10 14.48
CA ALA A 120 -5.56 -12.47 14.89
C ALA A 120 -6.75 -13.13 15.59
N THR A 121 -7.46 -12.42 16.47
CA THR A 121 -8.66 -12.94 17.13
C THR A 121 -9.82 -13.15 16.16
N VAL A 122 -10.05 -12.24 15.21
CA VAL A 122 -11.02 -12.44 14.13
C VAL A 122 -10.62 -13.64 13.25
N SER A 123 -9.35 -13.75 12.89
CA SER A 123 -8.83 -14.84 12.07
C SER A 123 -8.88 -16.19 12.79
N ALA A 124 -8.72 -16.24 14.11
CA ALA A 124 -8.83 -17.46 14.91
C ALA A 124 -10.28 -17.94 15.06
N LYS A 125 -11.26 -17.02 14.98
CA LYS A 125 -12.69 -17.37 14.92
C LYS A 125 -13.10 -17.95 13.57
N LEU A 126 -12.34 -17.68 12.52
CA LEU A 126 -12.53 -18.29 11.20
C LEU A 126 -11.77 -19.62 11.16
N ALA A 127 -12.37 -20.65 10.56
CA ALA A 127 -11.64 -21.89 10.26
C ALA A 127 -10.35 -21.56 9.48
N PRO A 128 -9.22 -22.24 9.74
CA PRO A 128 -7.95 -21.95 9.08
C PRO A 128 -8.14 -21.85 7.56
N PRO A 129 -7.56 -20.85 6.87
CA PRO A 129 -7.80 -20.63 5.43
C PRO A 129 -7.39 -21.82 4.54
N ALA A 130 -6.59 -22.74 5.07
CA ALA A 130 -6.17 -23.97 4.40
C ALA A 130 -6.97 -25.23 4.82
N SER A 131 -7.97 -25.12 5.69
CA SER A 131 -8.83 -26.26 6.04
C SER A 131 -9.75 -26.61 4.88
N ASP A 132 -10.05 -27.90 4.72
CA ASP A 132 -10.95 -28.36 3.67
C ASP A 132 -12.37 -27.82 3.82
N GLU A 133 -12.78 -27.53 5.06
CA GLU A 133 -14.06 -26.87 5.37
C GLU A 133 -14.10 -25.43 4.85
N HIS A 134 -13.03 -24.65 5.05
CA HIS A 134 -12.93 -23.28 4.53
C HIS A 134 -12.96 -23.27 3.00
N ARG A 135 -12.25 -24.22 2.36
CA ARG A 135 -12.26 -24.38 0.90
C ARG A 135 -13.64 -24.72 0.35
N ARG A 136 -14.43 -25.55 1.04
CA ARG A 136 -15.82 -25.88 0.64
C ARG A 136 -16.73 -24.66 0.77
N ALA A 137 -16.71 -23.99 1.92
CA ALA A 137 -17.55 -22.82 2.17
C ALA A 137 -17.31 -21.67 1.17
N ILE A 138 -16.06 -21.44 0.74
CA ILE A 138 -15.73 -20.42 -0.27
C ILE A 138 -16.28 -20.81 -1.65
N ARG A 139 -16.19 -22.09 -2.05
CA ARG A 139 -16.75 -22.57 -3.33
C ARG A 139 -18.27 -22.43 -3.36
N GLU A 140 -18.95 -22.79 -2.27
CA GLU A 140 -20.41 -22.68 -2.15
C GLU A 140 -20.89 -21.22 -2.23
N LYS A 141 -20.17 -20.29 -1.60
CA LYS A 141 -20.47 -18.86 -1.74
C LYS A 141 -20.31 -18.38 -3.18
N LEU A 142 -19.23 -18.80 -3.85
CA LEU A 142 -19.00 -18.41 -5.24
C LEU A 142 -20.09 -18.96 -6.18
N THR A 143 -20.53 -20.20 -5.99
CA THR A 143 -21.61 -20.78 -6.80
C THR A 143 -22.93 -20.04 -6.56
N ALA A 144 -23.25 -19.71 -5.31
CA ALA A 144 -24.43 -18.92 -4.97
C ALA A 144 -24.39 -17.51 -5.61
N ASP A 145 -23.25 -16.83 -5.54
CA ASP A 145 -23.07 -15.49 -6.13
C ASP A 145 -23.21 -15.52 -7.66
N LEU A 146 -22.65 -16.55 -8.31
CA LEU A 146 -22.79 -16.73 -9.76
C LEU A 146 -24.23 -17.05 -10.16
N ALA A 147 -24.94 -17.87 -9.38
CA ALA A 147 -26.35 -18.17 -9.61
C ALA A 147 -27.22 -16.91 -9.45
N ALA A 148 -26.97 -16.12 -8.40
CA ALA A 148 -27.65 -14.85 -8.16
C ALA A 148 -27.42 -13.85 -9.30
N LYS A 149 -26.17 -13.71 -9.78
CA LYS A 149 -25.84 -12.87 -10.93
C LYS A 149 -26.53 -13.34 -12.22
N LYS A 150 -26.60 -14.66 -12.45
CA LYS A 150 -27.30 -15.24 -13.61
C LYS A 150 -28.80 -14.97 -13.56
N ALA A 151 -29.42 -15.15 -12.40
CA ALA A 151 -30.84 -14.87 -12.17
C ALA A 151 -31.16 -13.37 -12.36
N ALA A 152 -30.33 -12.48 -11.81
CA ALA A 152 -30.48 -11.04 -11.99
C ALA A 152 -30.37 -10.64 -13.47
N ARG A 153 -29.44 -11.24 -14.23
CA ARG A 153 -29.30 -11.00 -15.67
C ARG A 153 -30.51 -11.50 -16.46
N ALA A 154 -31.08 -12.65 -16.10
CA ALA A 154 -32.27 -13.19 -16.74
C ALA A 154 -33.52 -12.33 -16.45
N LEU A 155 -33.67 -11.85 -15.22
CA LEU A 155 -34.75 -10.92 -14.85
C LEU A 155 -34.62 -9.57 -15.58
N ALA A 156 -33.39 -9.07 -15.76
CA ALA A 156 -33.14 -7.86 -16.53
C ALA A 156 -33.46 -8.02 -18.02
N SER A 157 -33.20 -9.19 -18.63
CA SER A 157 -33.53 -9.43 -20.04
C SER A 157 -35.03 -9.60 -20.30
N VAL A 158 -35.79 -10.10 -19.32
CA VAL A 158 -37.26 -10.28 -19.45
C VAL A 158 -38.01 -8.95 -19.30
N ARG A 159 -37.44 -7.94 -18.63
CA ARG A 159 -38.10 -6.65 -18.38
C ARG A 159 -37.94 -5.63 -19.52
N VAL A 160 -37.13 -5.94 -20.53
CA VAL A 160 -36.78 -5.05 -21.65
C VAL A 160 -37.42 -5.51 -22.98
N GLY A 161 -38.06 -6.68 -23.01
CA GLY A 161 -38.86 -7.16 -24.15
C GLY A 161 -40.35 -7.00 -23.89
#